data_AF-M3GVL5-F1
#
_entry.id   AF-M3GVL5-F1
#
_cell.length_a   1.000
_cell.length_b   1.000
_cell.length_c   1.000
_cell.angle_alpha   90.00
_cell.angle_beta   90.00
_cell.angle_gamma   90.00
#
_symmetry.space_group_name_H-M   'P 1'
#
loop_
_entity.id
_entity.type
_entity.pdbx_description
1 polymer ?
#
loop_
_entity_poly.entity_id
_entity_poly.type
_entity_poly.pdbx_seq_one_letter_code
_entity_poly.pdbx_strand_id
1 'polypeptide(L)'
;MGRSTDRVSGIIQTDGYESYDSLLKSKLKILHAGCWNHARRKFFEILKIDPNNAGAQWIVKEIGKLYAIESKAKEGKLSSEEHLSLKTIGI
;
A
#
# COMPACT_ATOMS: atom_id res chain seq x y z
N MET A 1 15.56 7.93 -31.44
CA MET A 1 15.78 8.28 -30.03
C MET A 1 15.26 7.17 -29.12
N GLY A 2 16.07 6.17 -28.79
CA GLY A 2 15.76 5.23 -27.71
C GLY A 2 16.24 5.82 -26.39
N ARG A 3 15.33 6.19 -25.48
CA ARG A 3 15.74 6.52 -24.10
C ARG A 3 16.08 5.20 -23.42
N SER A 4 17.34 5.06 -23.03
CA SER A 4 17.87 3.91 -22.31
C SER A 4 17.12 3.79 -20.97
N THR A 5 16.30 2.74 -20.81
CA THR A 5 15.51 2.47 -19.59
C THR A 5 16.29 1.66 -18.55
N ASP A 6 17.54 1.33 -18.88
CA ASP A 6 18.54 0.60 -18.12
C ASP A 6 18.94 1.22 -16.76
N ARG A 7 18.34 2.35 -16.36
CA ARG A 7 18.63 3.04 -15.08
C ARG A 7 17.45 3.19 -14.12
N VAL A 8 16.28 2.61 -14.41
CA VAL A 8 15.14 2.73 -13.49
C VAL A 8 15.10 1.52 -12.55
N SER A 9 15.39 1.77 -11.28
CA SER A 9 15.29 0.80 -10.18
C SER A 9 14.66 1.45 -8.96
N GLY A 10 13.74 0.75 -8.29
CA GLY A 10 13.03 1.29 -7.12
C GLY A 10 11.72 0.59 -6.83
N ILE A 11 10.90 1.19 -5.96
CA ILE A 11 9.55 0.72 -5.63
C ILE A 11 8.54 1.60 -6.37
N ILE A 12 7.60 0.97 -7.08
CA ILE A 12 6.43 1.66 -7.63
C ILE A 12 5.18 1.24 -6.86
N GLN A 13 4.43 2.21 -6.36
CA GLN A 13 3.13 1.96 -5.76
C GLN A 13 2.04 2.20 -6.81
N THR A 14 1.15 1.22 -7.03
CA THR A 14 0.01 1.38 -7.93
C THR A 14 -1.32 1.08 -7.23
N ASP A 15 -2.41 1.53 -7.82
CA ASP A 15 -3.78 1.24 -7.37
C ASP A 15 -4.27 -0.18 -7.73
N GLY A 16 -3.47 -0.94 -8.49
CA GLY A 16 -3.84 -2.26 -9.00
C GLY A 16 -4.60 -2.23 -10.32
N TYR A 17 -4.51 -1.14 -11.09
CA TYR A 17 -5.06 -1.08 -12.45
C TYR A 17 -4.25 -1.95 -13.43
N GLU A 18 -4.96 -2.75 -14.23
CA GLU A 18 -4.39 -3.80 -15.08
C GLU A 18 -3.43 -3.26 -16.15
N SER A 19 -3.55 -2.00 -16.57
CA SER A 19 -2.63 -1.43 -17.58
C SER A 19 -1.17 -1.40 -17.10
N TYR A 20 -0.95 -1.41 -15.78
CA TYR A 20 0.40 -1.48 -15.20
C TYR A 20 1.07 -2.84 -15.43
N ASP A 21 0.33 -3.91 -15.73
CA ASP A 21 0.89 -5.26 -15.91
C ASP A 21 1.92 -5.30 -17.04
N SER A 22 1.72 -4.52 -18.10
CA SER A 22 2.68 -4.39 -19.20
C SER A 22 4.01 -3.77 -18.76
N LEU A 23 3.95 -2.81 -17.84
CA LEU A 23 5.11 -2.17 -17.22
C LEU A 23 5.81 -3.12 -16.25
N LEU A 24 5.05 -3.90 -15.48
CA LEU A 24 5.56 -4.87 -14.51
C LEU A 24 6.19 -6.11 -15.15
N LYS A 25 5.71 -6.50 -16.34
CA LYS A 25 6.31 -7.57 -17.16
C LYS A 25 7.59 -7.15 -17.87
N SER A 26 7.91 -5.86 -17.89
CA SER A 26 9.17 -5.37 -18.48
C SER A 26 10.37 -5.75 -17.59
N LYS A 27 11.57 -5.92 -18.18
CA LYS A 27 12.81 -6.32 -17.48
C LYS A 27 13.39 -5.23 -16.53
N LEU A 28 12.56 -4.29 -16.07
CA LEU A 28 12.97 -3.24 -15.14
C LEU A 28 13.13 -3.84 -13.74
N LYS A 29 14.16 -3.40 -13.00
CA LYS A 29 14.39 -3.81 -11.60
C LYS A 29 13.47 -3.03 -10.66
N ILE A 30 12.16 -3.17 -10.84
CA ILE A 30 11.14 -2.44 -10.08
C ILE A 30 10.39 -3.41 -9.17
N LEU A 31 10.34 -3.10 -7.88
CA LEU A 31 9.46 -3.77 -6.93
C LEU A 31 8.07 -3.14 -6.99
N HIS A 32 7.04 -3.96 -7.14
CA HIS A 32 5.67 -3.50 -7.21
C HIS A 32 5.00 -3.55 -5.84
N ALA A 33 4.51 -2.41 -5.37
CA ALA A 33 3.71 -2.29 -4.16
C ALA A 33 2.26 -1.96 -4.50
N GLY A 34 1.32 -2.71 -3.94
CA GLY A 34 -0.11 -2.39 -4.03
C GLY A 34 -0.49 -1.26 -3.07
N CYS A 35 -1.42 -0.39 -3.47
CA CYS A 35 -1.93 0.66 -2.62
C CYS A 35 -2.94 0.13 -1.59
N TRP A 36 -2.62 0.27 -0.30
CA TRP A 36 -3.48 -0.16 0.81
C TRP A 36 -4.90 0.43 0.78
N ASN A 37 -5.06 1.66 0.29
CA ASN A 37 -6.38 2.29 0.21
C ASN A 37 -7.27 1.59 -0.83
N HIS A 38 -6.68 1.20 -1.96
CA HIS A 38 -7.40 0.47 -3.00
C HIS A 38 -7.72 -0.96 -2.56
N ALA A 39 -6.81 -1.62 -1.86
CA ALA A 39 -7.06 -2.93 -1.26
C ALA A 39 -8.21 -2.85 -0.23
N ARG A 40 -8.15 -1.91 0.73
CA ARG A 40 -9.18 -1.71 1.75
C ARG A 40 -10.57 -1.50 1.17
N ARG A 41 -10.70 -0.71 0.09
CA ARG A 41 -11.99 -0.47 -0.58
C ARG A 41 -12.64 -1.77 -1.03
N LYS A 42 -11.88 -2.69 -1.65
CA LYS A 42 -12.42 -3.98 -2.12
C LYS A 42 -12.99 -4.81 -0.97
N PHE A 43 -12.31 -4.88 0.17
CA PHE A 43 -12.83 -5.58 1.36
C PHE A 43 -14.02 -4.88 1.99
N PHE A 44 -14.05 -3.55 1.97
CA PHE A 44 -15.19 -2.79 2.43
C PHE A 44 -16.44 -3.05 1.56
N GLU A 45 -16.30 -3.18 0.24
CA GLU A 45 -17.41 -3.56 -0.64
C GLU A 45 -17.95 -4.97 -0.32
N ILE A 46 -17.08 -5.93 0.04
CA ILE A 46 -17.52 -7.25 0.52
C ILE A 46 -18.39 -7.09 1.77
N LEU A 47 -17.98 -6.26 2.72
CA LEU A 47 -18.74 -6.02 3.97
C LEU A 47 -20.09 -5.33 3.75
N LYS A 48 -20.28 -4.60 2.64
CA LYS A 48 -21.60 -4.06 2.29
C LYS A 48 -22.59 -5.15 1.89
N ILE A 49 -22.09 -6.26 1.33
CA ILE A 49 -22.90 -7.40 0.87
C ILE A 49 -23.04 -8.43 1.99
N ASP A 50 -21.94 -8.77 2.65
CA ASP A 50 -21.86 -9.68 3.79
C ASP A 50 -21.17 -8.99 4.97
N PRO A 51 -21.94 -8.30 5.83
CA PRO A 51 -21.39 -7.61 6.99
C PRO A 51 -20.68 -8.52 7.98
N ASN A 52 -20.95 -9.83 7.97
CA ASN A 52 -20.41 -10.81 8.91
C ASN A 52 -19.16 -11.53 8.37
N ASN A 53 -18.64 -11.12 7.20
CA ASN A 53 -17.44 -11.70 6.64
C ASN A 53 -16.21 -11.42 7.53
N ALA A 54 -15.84 -12.39 8.36
CA ALA A 54 -14.79 -12.24 9.36
C ALA A 54 -13.43 -11.86 8.74
N GLY A 55 -13.11 -12.40 7.55
CA GLY A 55 -11.87 -12.08 6.84
C GLY A 55 -11.82 -10.62 6.37
N ALA A 56 -12.89 -10.14 5.74
CA ALA A 56 -12.96 -8.76 5.29
C ALA A 56 -12.98 -7.77 6.47
N GLN A 57 -13.67 -8.10 7.57
CA GLN A 57 -13.63 -7.29 8.79
C GLN A 57 -12.22 -7.19 9.36
N TRP A 58 -11.51 -8.32 9.45
CA TRP A 58 -10.15 -8.36 9.95
C TRP A 58 -9.21 -7.51 9.08
N ILE A 59 -9.24 -7.67 7.76
CA ILE A 59 -8.37 -6.91 6.85
C ILE A 59 -8.64 -5.39 6.93
N VAL A 60 -9.90 -4.97 6.94
CA VAL A 60 -10.25 -3.54 7.07
C VAL A 60 -9.76 -2.99 8.41
N LYS A 61 -9.84 -3.76 9.49
CA LYS A 61 -9.34 -3.39 10.81
C LYS A 61 -7.83 -3.25 10.84
N GLU A 62 -7.08 -4.22 10.30
CA GLU A 62 -5.62 -4.19 10.28
C GLU A 62 -5.09 -3.03 9.44
N ILE A 63 -5.64 -2.79 8.25
CA ILE A 63 -5.27 -1.61 7.44
C ILE A 63 -5.61 -0.31 8.20
N GLY A 64 -6.71 -0.29 8.95
CA GLY A 64 -7.08 0.83 9.82
C GLY A 64 -6.03 1.15 10.88
N LYS A 65 -5.38 0.13 11.47
CA LYS A 65 -4.28 0.33 12.44
C LYS A 65 -3.09 1.02 11.79
N LEU A 66 -2.73 0.64 10.56
CA LEU A 66 -1.65 1.29 9.82
C LEU A 66 -1.94 2.79 9.64
N TYR A 67 -3.16 3.15 9.24
CA TYR A 67 -3.55 4.56 9.10
C TYR A 67 -3.58 5.32 10.43
N ALA A 68 -3.89 4.66 11.55
CA ALA A 68 -3.78 5.26 12.86
C ALA A 68 -2.33 5.60 13.22
N ILE A 69 -1.37 4.74 12.86
CA ILE A 69 0.06 5.01 13.03
C ILE A 69 0.49 6.21 12.17
N GLU A 70 0.09 6.25 10.90
CA GLU A 70 0.38 7.40 10.01
C GLU A 70 -0.20 8.72 10.56
N SER A 71 -1.44 8.69 11.10
CA SER A 71 -2.07 9.87 11.70
C SER A 71 -1.27 10.37 12.89
N LYS A 72 -0.89 9.46 13.81
CA LYS A 72 -0.06 9.79 14.98
C LYS A 72 1.29 10.39 14.57
N ALA A 73 1.94 9.82 13.56
CA ALA A 73 3.21 10.34 13.08
C ALA A 73 3.07 11.75 12.49
N LYS A 74 1.99 11.98 11.73
CA LYS A 74 1.67 13.30 11.15
C LYS A 74 1.36 14.34 12.23
N GLU A 75 0.54 13.98 13.21
CA GLU A 75 0.17 14.85 14.35
C GLU A 75 1.39 15.19 15.20
N GLY A 76 2.26 14.21 15.47
CA GLY A 76 3.51 14.39 16.20
C GLY A 76 4.62 15.09 15.43
N LYS A 77 4.44 15.40 14.13
CA LYS A 77 5.47 15.95 13.24
C LYS A 77 6.79 15.18 13.31
N LEU A 78 6.70 13.86 13.41
CA LEU A 78 7.86 12.99 13.61
C LEU A 78 8.81 13.07 12.42
N SER A 79 10.11 12.99 12.72
CA SER A 79 11.12 12.76 11.71
C SER A 79 10.92 11.41 11.02
N SER A 80 11.53 11.23 9.84
CA SER A 80 11.48 9.96 9.11
C SER A 80 11.95 8.76 9.95
N GLU A 81 12.92 8.98 10.83
CA GLU A 81 13.51 7.96 11.71
C GLU A 81 12.54 7.55 12.82
N GLU A 82 11.93 8.53 13.49
CA GLU A 82 10.91 8.29 14.51
C GLU A 82 9.64 7.66 13.92
N HIS A 83 9.24 8.09 12.73
CA HIS A 83 8.11 7.50 12.01
C HIS A 83 8.37 6.03 11.67
N LEU A 84 9.59 5.67 11.25
CA LEU A 84 9.96 4.28 10.99
C LEU A 84 9.89 3.44 12.26
N SER A 85 10.40 3.96 13.38
CA SER A 85 10.36 3.26 14.67
C SER A 85 8.92 2.97 15.13
N LEU A 86 7.97 3.87 14.89
CA LEU A 86 6.56 3.63 15.21
C LEU A 86 5.95 2.49 14.39
N LYS A 87 6.35 2.33 13.13
CA LYS A 87 5.86 1.25 12.27
C LYS A 87 6.39 -0.11 12.70
N THR A 88 7.64 -0.18 13.17
CA THR A 88 8.27 -1.43 13.62
C THR A 88 7.67 -1.96 14.92
N ILE A 89 7.14 -1.09 15.78
CA ILE A 89 6.54 -1.49 17.07
C ILE A 89 5.04 -1.81 16.93
N GLY A 90 4.37 -1.24 15.92
CA GLY A 90 2.92 -1.35 15.72
C GLY A 90 2.42 -2.49 14.83
N ILE A 91 3.33 -3.32 14.31
CA ILE A 91 3.06 -4.52 13.49
C ILE A 91 3.51 -5.75 14.29
#